data_AF-A0A3S1HWU4-F1
#
_entry.id   AF-A0A3S1HWU4-F1
#
_cell.length_a   1.000
_cell.length_b   1.000
_cell.length_c   1.000
_cell.angle_alpha   90.00
_cell.angle_beta   90.00
_cell.angle_gamma   90.00
#
_symmetry.space_group_name_H-M   'P 1'
#
loop_
_entity.id
_entity.type
_entity.pdbx_description
1 polymer ?
#
loop_
_entity_poly.entity_id
_entity_poly.type
_entity_poly.pdbx_seq_one_letter_code
_entity_poly.pdbx_strand_id
1 'polypeptide(L)'
;VVTVGAVLGMAAHLEGKGCGMIDMAGLAQKGGSVFTHVRIAPTPEDIHAIRVSAGKADLVLGCDLVVSGAKKVLGAVREGHTIFLANTAEIMPGEFTRSADFSLPVERLKKAIRAAAGDDKAHFFDATRTATALFGNSLGANMFMLGFAFQHGGLPLSAEAVEKAIELNGEAVAMNIAAFRWGRRAAHQPDFVRGLVAQTGKPASKPAETLDDVIARRVAFLTAYQNAAYARRYADRVAMVRAAEAKAVPGSTAVTEAAARNLFKLMAIKDEYEVARLYTDGTFATDLAKQFQSYDKLEFHLAPPILGRRGNDGKPRKSSFGPWMMKGFRLLAAMKGLRGTAFDLFGYTAERRIERQSLREYEADLDLIAAALAPGRVEAATALASVPALIRGYGHVRQASAAKAGGERARLIERLQRPLASAELQAAE
;
A
#
# COMPACT_ATOMS: atom_id res chain seq x y z
N VAL A 1 -13.77 -5.76 -13.47
CA VAL A 1 -14.91 -6.62 -13.10
C VAL A 1 -16.08 -6.42 -14.05
N VAL A 2 -16.69 -5.23 -14.14
CA VAL A 2 -17.82 -4.95 -15.08
C VAL A 2 -17.49 -5.35 -16.53
N THR A 3 -16.28 -5.02 -17.01
CA THR A 3 -15.81 -5.42 -18.35
C THR A 3 -15.85 -6.94 -18.58
N VAL A 4 -15.58 -7.75 -17.55
CA VAL A 4 -15.66 -9.22 -17.65
C VAL A 4 -17.11 -9.66 -17.85
N GLY A 5 -18.06 -9.03 -17.13
CA GLY A 5 -19.49 -9.27 -17.33
C GLY A 5 -19.93 -8.95 -18.76
N ALA A 6 -19.50 -7.81 -19.30
CA ALA A 6 -19.79 -7.42 -20.68
C ALA A 6 -19.22 -8.40 -21.72
N VAL A 7 -17.96 -8.84 -21.54
CA VAL A 7 -17.33 -9.86 -22.39
C VAL A 7 -18.11 -11.17 -22.34
N LEU A 8 -18.54 -11.62 -21.16
CA LEU A 8 -19.34 -12.85 -21.03
C LEU A 8 -20.72 -12.74 -21.67
N GLY A 9 -21.38 -11.59 -21.55
CA GLY A 9 -22.67 -11.36 -22.19
C GLY A 9 -22.57 -11.38 -23.72
N MET A 10 -21.55 -10.73 -24.27
CA MET A 10 -21.29 -10.76 -25.71
C MET A 10 -20.92 -12.16 -26.19
N ALA A 11 -20.07 -12.89 -25.46
CA ALA A 11 -19.70 -14.26 -25.79
C ALA A 11 -20.92 -15.21 -25.77
N ALA A 12 -21.82 -15.07 -24.78
CA ALA A 12 -23.08 -15.82 -24.74
C ALA A 12 -23.98 -15.48 -25.94
N HIS A 13 -24.08 -14.20 -26.29
CA HIS A 13 -24.87 -13.76 -27.44
C HIS A 13 -24.35 -14.34 -28.77
N LEU A 14 -23.02 -14.37 -28.95
CA LEU A 14 -22.38 -14.97 -30.13
C LEU A 14 -22.68 -16.47 -30.28
N GLU A 15 -22.96 -17.16 -29.18
CA GLU A 15 -23.34 -18.58 -29.16
C GLU A 15 -24.86 -18.82 -29.21
N GLY A 16 -25.67 -17.76 -29.34
CA GLY A 16 -27.12 -17.86 -29.31
C GLY A 16 -27.72 -18.20 -27.94
N LYS A 17 -26.94 -18.05 -26.86
CA LYS A 17 -27.37 -18.34 -25.48
C LYS A 17 -28.05 -17.14 -24.83
N GLY A 18 -28.89 -17.42 -23.84
CA GLY A 18 -29.44 -16.42 -22.95
C GLY A 18 -28.38 -15.86 -21.99
N CYS A 19 -28.36 -14.54 -21.79
CA CYS A 19 -27.53 -13.91 -20.76
C CYS A 19 -28.32 -12.85 -19.97
N GLY A 20 -28.32 -12.97 -18.65
CA GLY A 20 -28.85 -11.97 -17.73
C GLY A 20 -27.75 -11.45 -16.81
N MET A 21 -27.59 -10.14 -16.71
CA MET A 21 -26.57 -9.53 -15.86
C MET A 21 -27.11 -8.38 -15.01
N ILE A 22 -26.58 -8.24 -13.80
CA ILE A 22 -26.82 -7.07 -12.96
C ILE A 22 -25.54 -6.68 -12.24
N ASP A 23 -25.15 -5.42 -12.45
CA ASP A 23 -24.04 -4.79 -11.75
C ASP A 23 -24.53 -4.12 -10.47
N MET A 24 -23.96 -4.52 -9.34
CA MET A 24 -24.12 -3.85 -8.07
C MET A 24 -22.83 -3.11 -7.73
N ALA A 25 -22.79 -1.83 -8.06
CA ALA A 25 -21.80 -0.92 -7.50
C ALA A 25 -22.17 -0.62 -6.04
N GLY A 26 -21.26 -0.88 -5.09
CA GLY A 26 -21.42 -0.37 -3.73
C GLY A 26 -21.50 1.16 -3.71
N LEU A 27 -22.21 1.73 -2.74
CA LEU A 27 -22.39 3.19 -2.55
C LEU A 27 -21.09 4.00 -2.37
N ALA A 28 -19.92 3.34 -2.34
CA ALA A 28 -18.65 4.00 -2.11
C ALA A 28 -18.04 4.55 -3.41
N GLN A 29 -17.94 5.87 -3.50
CA GLN A 29 -17.44 6.66 -4.64
C GLN A 29 -15.98 6.39 -5.08
N LYS A 30 -15.23 5.49 -4.41
CA LYS A 30 -13.91 4.96 -4.81
C LYS A 30 -13.51 3.83 -3.85
N GLY A 31 -13.15 2.65 -4.37
CA GLY A 31 -12.69 1.52 -3.56
C GLY A 31 -13.78 0.73 -2.83
N GLY A 32 -15.06 0.91 -3.22
CA GLY A 32 -16.16 0.05 -2.80
C GLY A 32 -16.15 -1.32 -3.46
N SER A 33 -16.79 -2.30 -2.82
CA SER A 33 -17.02 -3.59 -3.43
C SER A 33 -18.00 -3.48 -4.60
N VAL A 34 -17.59 -4.00 -5.75
CA VAL A 34 -18.43 -4.09 -6.95
C VAL A 34 -18.64 -5.56 -7.25
N PHE A 35 -19.89 -5.96 -7.44
CA PHE A 35 -20.26 -7.34 -7.77
C PHE A 35 -21.10 -7.33 -9.04
N THR A 36 -20.79 -8.22 -9.96
CA THR A 36 -21.62 -8.48 -11.13
C THR A 36 -22.20 -9.88 -10.97
N HIS A 37 -23.52 -10.00 -11.00
CA HIS A 37 -24.17 -11.30 -11.15
C HIS A 37 -24.38 -11.56 -12.63
N VAL A 38 -24.00 -12.75 -13.09
CA VAL A 38 -24.19 -13.19 -14.47
C VAL A 38 -24.91 -14.53 -14.44
N ARG A 39 -25.96 -14.67 -15.25
CA ARG A 39 -26.59 -15.95 -15.57
C ARG A 39 -26.49 -16.18 -17.06
N ILE A 40 -26.04 -17.38 -17.42
CA ILE A 40 -26.01 -17.84 -18.80
C ILE A 40 -26.89 -19.09 -18.85
N ALA A 41 -27.79 -19.14 -19.83
CA ALA A 41 -28.70 -20.25 -20.04
C ALA A 41 -28.75 -20.64 -21.53
N PRO A 42 -29.18 -21.86 -21.89
CA PRO A 42 -29.30 -22.28 -23.27
C PRO A 42 -30.15 -21.32 -24.12
N THR A 43 -31.28 -20.82 -23.60
CA THR A 43 -32.06 -19.76 -24.25
C THR A 43 -32.34 -18.59 -23.29
N PRO A 44 -32.66 -17.39 -23.81
CA PRO A 44 -33.03 -16.24 -22.98
C PRO A 44 -34.24 -16.48 -22.05
N GLU A 45 -35.21 -17.27 -22.50
CA GLU A 45 -36.47 -17.54 -21.79
C GLU A 45 -36.25 -18.34 -20.49
N ASP A 46 -35.16 -19.10 -20.40
CA ASP A 46 -34.76 -19.87 -19.22
C ASP A 46 -34.29 -18.97 -18.04
N ILE A 47 -34.09 -17.67 -18.27
CA ILE A 47 -33.60 -16.73 -17.26
C ILE A 47 -34.77 -16.03 -16.57
N HIS A 48 -35.28 -16.63 -15.50
CA HIS A 48 -36.38 -16.04 -14.70
C HIS A 48 -35.92 -15.02 -13.65
N ALA A 49 -34.64 -15.01 -13.28
CA ALA A 49 -34.08 -14.06 -12.32
C ALA A 49 -32.59 -13.81 -12.57
N ILE A 50 -32.18 -12.55 -12.67
CA ILE A 50 -30.78 -12.17 -12.96
C ILE A 50 -29.86 -12.22 -11.73
N ARG A 51 -30.43 -12.18 -10.52
CA ARG A 51 -29.66 -12.26 -9.28
C ARG A 51 -29.31 -13.72 -8.96
N VAL A 52 -28.06 -13.98 -8.57
CA VAL A 52 -27.65 -15.30 -8.03
C VAL A 52 -28.05 -15.36 -6.56
N SER A 53 -28.87 -16.35 -6.22
CA SER A 53 -29.36 -16.58 -4.85
C SER A 53 -28.32 -17.29 -3.98
N ALA A 54 -28.57 -17.34 -2.68
CA ALA A 54 -27.71 -18.03 -1.72
C ALA A 54 -27.52 -19.51 -2.10
N GLY A 55 -26.29 -20.01 -2.07
CA GLY A 55 -25.92 -21.38 -2.44
C GLY A 55 -26.21 -21.79 -3.89
N LYS A 56 -26.41 -20.84 -4.81
CA LYS A 56 -26.75 -21.10 -6.22
C LYS A 56 -25.67 -20.66 -7.22
N ALA A 57 -24.49 -20.24 -6.78
CA ALA A 57 -23.40 -19.94 -7.69
C ALA A 57 -22.74 -21.23 -8.20
N ASP A 58 -22.57 -21.36 -9.52
CA ASP A 58 -21.72 -22.40 -10.11
C ASP A 58 -20.24 -21.97 -10.14
N LEU A 59 -20.01 -20.67 -10.32
CA LEU A 59 -18.69 -20.05 -10.37
C LEU A 59 -18.67 -18.75 -9.55
N VAL A 60 -17.62 -18.55 -8.77
CA VAL A 60 -17.22 -17.25 -8.23
C VAL A 60 -15.88 -16.84 -8.82
N LEU A 61 -15.87 -15.75 -9.59
CA LEU A 61 -14.67 -15.14 -10.16
C LEU A 61 -14.20 -13.96 -9.31
N GLY A 62 -13.39 -14.26 -8.31
CA GLY A 62 -12.83 -13.30 -7.37
C GLY A 62 -11.65 -12.51 -7.94
N CYS A 63 -11.90 -11.32 -8.48
CA CYS A 63 -10.83 -10.44 -9.00
C CYS A 63 -10.04 -9.71 -7.90
N ASP A 64 -10.55 -9.70 -6.65
CA ASP A 64 -9.94 -9.13 -5.45
C ASP A 64 -10.27 -10.00 -4.23
N LEU A 65 -9.30 -10.22 -3.33
CA LEU A 65 -9.47 -11.13 -2.21
C LEU A 65 -10.44 -10.63 -1.13
N VAL A 66 -10.44 -9.31 -0.84
CA VAL A 66 -11.28 -8.71 0.20
C VAL A 66 -12.75 -8.81 -0.17
N VAL A 67 -13.07 -8.44 -1.41
CA VAL A 67 -14.43 -8.51 -1.94
C VAL A 67 -14.91 -9.96 -2.03
N SER A 68 -14.05 -10.87 -2.45
CA SER A 68 -14.37 -12.29 -2.59
C SER A 68 -14.66 -12.97 -1.26
N GLY A 69 -13.93 -12.62 -0.20
CA GLY A 69 -14.15 -13.14 1.15
C GLY A 69 -15.31 -12.49 1.91
N ALA A 70 -16.04 -11.55 1.31
CA ALA A 70 -17.17 -10.90 1.96
C ALA A 70 -18.32 -11.89 2.17
N LYS A 71 -19.02 -11.80 3.33
CA LYS A 71 -20.16 -12.66 3.68
C LYS A 71 -21.22 -12.76 2.57
N LYS A 72 -21.45 -11.66 1.85
CA LYS A 72 -22.42 -11.61 0.74
C LYS A 72 -22.03 -12.53 -0.43
N VAL A 73 -20.74 -12.65 -0.74
CA VAL A 73 -20.24 -13.55 -1.79
C VAL A 73 -20.23 -14.98 -1.28
N LEU A 74 -19.68 -15.21 -0.09
CA LEU A 74 -19.62 -16.54 0.51
C LEU A 74 -21.03 -17.15 0.68
N GLY A 75 -22.05 -16.34 0.95
CA GLY A 75 -23.45 -16.81 1.02
C GLY A 75 -24.00 -17.34 -0.30
N ALA A 76 -23.43 -16.98 -1.45
CA ALA A 76 -23.82 -17.53 -2.76
C ALA A 76 -23.15 -18.87 -3.10
N VAL A 77 -22.11 -19.25 -2.34
CA VAL A 77 -21.29 -20.44 -2.57
C VAL A 77 -21.98 -21.68 -1.99
N ARG A 78 -21.83 -22.81 -2.70
CA ARG A 78 -22.22 -24.15 -2.26
C ARG A 78 -20.98 -25.04 -2.19
N GLU A 79 -20.70 -25.55 -0.99
CA GLU A 79 -19.58 -26.45 -0.73
C GLU A 79 -19.59 -27.66 -1.66
N GLY A 80 -18.42 -28.01 -2.20
CA GLY A 80 -18.24 -29.13 -3.12
C GLY A 80 -18.77 -28.91 -4.55
N HIS A 81 -19.53 -27.84 -4.79
CA HIS A 81 -20.12 -27.54 -6.10
C HIS A 81 -19.52 -26.31 -6.77
N THR A 82 -19.55 -25.18 -6.08
CA THR A 82 -19.15 -23.89 -6.65
C THR A 82 -17.65 -23.85 -6.88
N ILE A 83 -17.22 -23.63 -8.12
CA ILE A 83 -15.81 -23.35 -8.42
C ILE A 83 -15.51 -21.92 -7.93
N PHE A 84 -14.56 -21.78 -7.02
CA PHE A 84 -14.18 -20.50 -6.45
C PHE A 84 -12.75 -20.15 -6.83
N LEU A 85 -12.58 -19.08 -7.60
CA LEU A 85 -11.27 -18.60 -8.02
C LEU A 85 -11.02 -17.26 -7.38
N ALA A 86 -9.89 -17.08 -6.70
CA ALA A 86 -9.55 -15.82 -6.05
C ALA A 86 -8.16 -15.32 -6.46
N ASN A 87 -8.13 -14.07 -6.93
CA ASN A 87 -6.91 -13.31 -7.08
C ASN A 87 -6.35 -12.98 -5.69
N THR A 88 -5.12 -13.42 -5.43
CA THR A 88 -4.47 -13.28 -4.10
C THR A 88 -3.69 -11.98 -3.92
N ALA A 89 -3.69 -11.12 -4.93
CA ALA A 89 -3.04 -9.82 -4.86
C ALA A 89 -3.57 -9.00 -3.67
N GLU A 90 -2.64 -8.48 -2.87
CA GLU A 90 -2.97 -7.64 -1.73
C GLU A 90 -3.24 -6.20 -2.18
N ILE A 91 -4.48 -5.96 -2.61
CA ILE A 91 -4.94 -4.62 -2.98
C ILE A 91 -5.64 -4.02 -1.77
N MET A 92 -5.10 -2.91 -1.25
CA MET A 92 -5.68 -2.21 -0.10
C MET A 92 -7.05 -1.61 -0.49
N PRO A 93 -8.15 -1.95 0.20
CA PRO A 93 -9.47 -1.41 -0.08
C PRO A 93 -9.58 0.07 0.32
N GLY A 94 -10.65 0.76 -0.11
CA GLY A 94 -10.88 2.17 0.24
C GLY A 94 -10.92 2.43 1.76
N GLU A 95 -11.33 1.44 2.56
CA GLU A 95 -11.34 1.51 4.03
C GLU A 95 -9.96 1.72 4.65
N PHE A 96 -8.87 1.32 3.96
CA PHE A 96 -7.50 1.61 4.39
C PHE A 96 -7.27 3.11 4.62
N THR A 97 -7.94 3.99 3.85
CA THR A 97 -7.82 5.44 4.01
C THR A 97 -8.36 5.97 5.35
N ARG A 98 -9.13 5.15 6.08
CA ARG A 98 -9.77 5.51 7.36
C ARG A 98 -9.10 4.87 8.57
N SER A 99 -8.25 3.86 8.39
CA SER A 99 -7.60 3.13 9.47
C SER A 99 -6.10 3.01 9.23
N ALA A 100 -5.31 3.68 10.07
CA ALA A 100 -3.85 3.76 9.94
C ALA A 100 -3.12 2.44 10.27
N ASP A 101 -3.79 1.49 10.92
CA ASP A 101 -3.25 0.17 11.31
C ASP A 101 -3.94 -0.99 10.57
N PHE A 102 -4.66 -0.70 9.48
CA PHE A 102 -5.32 -1.73 8.69
C PHE A 102 -4.30 -2.69 8.08
N SER A 103 -4.40 -3.96 8.45
CA SER A 103 -3.71 -5.07 7.80
C SER A 103 -4.74 -5.95 7.11
N LEU A 104 -4.42 -6.43 5.92
CA LEU A 104 -5.32 -7.25 5.12
C LEU A 104 -5.17 -8.71 5.59
N PRO A 105 -6.22 -9.34 6.16
CA PRO A 105 -6.09 -10.66 6.78
C PRO A 105 -6.15 -11.77 5.72
N VAL A 106 -5.15 -11.83 4.83
CA VAL A 106 -5.09 -12.70 3.65
C VAL A 106 -5.39 -14.16 3.97
N GLU A 107 -4.66 -14.75 4.92
CA GLU A 107 -4.82 -16.17 5.26
C GLU A 107 -6.18 -16.49 5.90
N ARG A 108 -6.73 -15.53 6.66
CA ARG A 108 -8.10 -15.67 7.18
C ARG A 108 -9.14 -15.67 6.05
N LEU A 109 -8.97 -14.83 5.03
CA LEU A 109 -9.86 -14.78 3.88
C LEU A 109 -9.75 -16.05 3.04
N LYS A 110 -8.54 -16.55 2.76
CA LYS A 110 -8.32 -17.83 2.08
C LYS A 110 -8.95 -18.99 2.83
N LYS A 111 -8.80 -19.04 4.16
CA LYS A 111 -9.42 -20.07 5.01
C LYS A 111 -10.95 -20.01 4.94
N ALA A 112 -11.54 -18.81 4.96
CA ALA A 112 -12.99 -18.65 4.83
C ALA A 112 -13.52 -19.09 3.45
N ILE A 113 -12.77 -18.81 2.38
CA ILE A 113 -13.12 -19.25 1.01
C ILE A 113 -13.04 -20.77 0.90
N ARG A 114 -11.97 -21.40 1.40
CA ARG A 114 -11.84 -22.87 1.45
C ARG A 114 -12.97 -23.52 2.23
N ALA A 115 -13.32 -22.96 3.39
CA ALA A 115 -14.42 -23.47 4.20
C ALA A 115 -15.79 -23.34 3.51
N ALA A 116 -15.98 -22.35 2.62
CA ALA A 116 -17.25 -22.16 1.92
C ALA A 116 -17.37 -23.02 0.65
N ALA A 117 -16.29 -23.14 -0.13
CA ALA A 117 -16.30 -23.84 -1.43
C ALA A 117 -15.84 -25.30 -1.35
N GLY A 118 -15.04 -25.66 -0.34
CA GLY A 118 -14.26 -26.89 -0.27
C GLY A 118 -12.86 -26.71 -0.86
N ASP A 119 -11.89 -27.48 -0.36
CA ASP A 119 -10.47 -27.34 -0.76
C ASP A 119 -10.26 -27.63 -2.25
N ASP A 120 -10.97 -28.62 -2.81
CA ASP A 120 -10.85 -29.01 -4.22
C ASP A 120 -11.42 -27.98 -5.21
N LYS A 121 -12.32 -27.11 -4.74
CA LYS A 121 -13.00 -26.10 -5.56
C LYS A 121 -12.46 -24.69 -5.34
N ALA A 122 -11.60 -24.49 -4.33
CA ALA A 122 -11.03 -23.20 -3.97
C ALA A 122 -9.62 -23.03 -4.58
N HIS A 123 -9.53 -22.28 -5.67
CA HIS A 123 -8.30 -22.04 -6.39
C HIS A 123 -7.79 -20.60 -6.19
N PHE A 124 -6.50 -20.47 -5.91
CA PHE A 124 -5.86 -19.21 -5.56
C PHE A 124 -4.68 -18.92 -6.50
N PHE A 125 -4.66 -17.73 -7.09
CA PHE A 125 -3.57 -17.31 -7.98
C PHE A 125 -3.29 -15.81 -7.85
N ASP A 126 -2.04 -15.37 -7.94
CA ASP A 126 -1.70 -13.94 -7.97
C ASP A 126 -1.73 -13.44 -9.42
N ALA A 127 -2.95 -13.17 -9.90
CA ALA A 127 -3.18 -12.73 -11.27
C ALA A 127 -2.64 -11.32 -11.51
N THR A 128 -2.66 -10.45 -10.49
CA THR A 128 -2.17 -9.07 -10.60
C THR A 128 -0.65 -9.03 -10.79
N ARG A 129 0.10 -9.76 -9.96
CA ARG A 129 1.55 -9.84 -10.12
C ARG A 129 1.92 -10.49 -11.45
N THR A 130 1.19 -11.53 -11.85
CA THR A 130 1.43 -12.23 -13.10
C THR A 130 1.16 -11.34 -14.31
N ALA A 131 0.04 -10.62 -14.34
CA ALA A 131 -0.26 -9.65 -15.40
C ALA A 131 0.81 -8.54 -15.45
N THR A 132 1.24 -8.04 -14.29
CA THR A 132 2.28 -7.00 -14.21
C THR A 132 3.61 -7.51 -14.77
N ALA A 133 3.98 -8.75 -14.48
CA ALA A 133 5.21 -9.35 -14.98
C ALA A 133 5.16 -9.64 -16.50
N LEU A 134 4.00 -10.07 -17.02
CA LEU A 134 3.85 -10.45 -18.43
C LEU A 134 3.59 -9.25 -19.35
N PHE A 135 2.88 -8.24 -18.87
CA PHE A 135 2.37 -7.13 -19.69
C PHE A 135 2.84 -5.74 -19.24
N GLY A 136 3.64 -5.67 -18.17
CA GLY A 136 4.12 -4.41 -17.58
C GLY A 136 3.07 -3.64 -16.78
N ASN A 137 1.83 -4.11 -16.72
CA ASN A 137 0.73 -3.47 -15.98
C ASN A 137 -0.27 -4.51 -15.43
N SER A 138 -1.16 -4.08 -14.54
CA SER A 138 -2.13 -4.95 -13.88
C SER A 138 -3.49 -5.05 -14.58
N LEU A 139 -3.71 -4.33 -15.69
CA LEU A 139 -5.03 -4.25 -16.34
C LEU A 139 -5.50 -5.61 -16.86
N GLY A 140 -4.56 -6.43 -17.33
CA GLY A 140 -4.85 -7.79 -17.81
C GLY A 140 -5.26 -8.79 -16.72
N ALA A 141 -5.17 -8.46 -15.42
CA ALA A 141 -5.42 -9.41 -14.34
C ALA A 141 -6.84 -10.00 -14.34
N ASN A 142 -7.85 -9.19 -14.70
CA ASN A 142 -9.24 -9.66 -14.75
C ASN A 142 -9.47 -10.66 -15.89
N MET A 143 -8.88 -10.40 -17.07
CA MET A 143 -8.95 -11.32 -18.21
C MET A 143 -8.11 -12.58 -17.98
N PHE A 144 -6.99 -12.45 -17.27
CA PHE A 144 -6.23 -13.60 -16.78
C PHE A 144 -7.09 -14.47 -15.85
N MET A 145 -7.78 -13.88 -14.87
CA MET A 145 -8.69 -14.63 -14.00
C MET A 145 -9.81 -15.30 -14.79
N LEU A 146 -10.34 -14.64 -15.82
CA LEU A 146 -11.36 -15.22 -16.70
C LEU A 146 -10.84 -16.47 -17.43
N GLY A 147 -9.62 -16.42 -17.97
CA GLY A 147 -8.98 -17.56 -18.61
C GLY A 147 -8.67 -18.70 -17.64
N PHE A 148 -8.26 -18.34 -16.42
CA PHE A 148 -8.08 -19.29 -15.33
C PHE A 148 -9.40 -20.01 -15.01
N ALA A 149 -10.51 -19.28 -14.99
CA ALA A 149 -11.85 -19.84 -14.78
C ALA A 149 -12.33 -20.76 -15.88
N PHE A 150 -12.11 -20.35 -17.13
CA PHE A 150 -12.42 -21.16 -18.30
C PHE A 150 -11.78 -22.54 -18.21
N GLN A 151 -10.48 -22.59 -17.90
CA GLN A 151 -9.72 -23.83 -17.90
C GLN A 151 -10.09 -24.77 -16.75
N HIS A 152 -10.59 -24.25 -15.64
CA HIS A 152 -11.15 -25.03 -14.54
C HIS A 152 -12.60 -25.50 -14.81
N GLY A 153 -13.15 -25.25 -16.01
CA GLY A 153 -14.51 -25.63 -16.38
C GLY A 153 -15.60 -24.75 -15.76
N GLY A 154 -15.25 -23.55 -15.29
CA GLY A 154 -16.19 -22.64 -14.64
C GLY A 154 -17.12 -21.87 -15.58
N LEU A 155 -16.86 -21.90 -16.90
CA LEU A 155 -17.60 -21.09 -17.88
C LEU A 155 -18.38 -21.99 -18.86
N PRO A 156 -19.69 -21.75 -19.07
CA PRO A 156 -20.50 -22.48 -20.04
C PRO A 156 -20.40 -21.83 -21.43
N LEU A 157 -19.20 -21.46 -21.88
CA LEU A 157 -18.94 -20.76 -23.15
C LEU A 157 -17.68 -21.33 -23.79
N SER A 158 -17.52 -21.18 -25.09
CA SER A 158 -16.32 -21.54 -25.86
C SER A 158 -15.22 -20.49 -25.71
N ALA A 159 -13.97 -20.91 -25.90
CA ALA A 159 -12.84 -19.99 -25.87
C ALA A 159 -12.90 -19.01 -27.04
N GLU A 160 -13.37 -19.49 -28.19
CA GLU A 160 -13.53 -18.76 -29.44
C GLU A 160 -14.52 -17.61 -29.27
N ALA A 161 -15.67 -17.85 -28.63
CA ALA A 161 -16.66 -16.81 -28.35
C ALA A 161 -16.12 -15.77 -27.36
N VAL A 162 -15.37 -16.19 -26.34
CA VAL A 162 -14.75 -15.26 -25.37
C VAL A 162 -13.69 -14.39 -26.04
N GLU A 163 -12.78 -14.99 -26.83
CA GLU A 163 -11.77 -14.23 -27.58
C GLU A 163 -12.42 -13.29 -28.59
N LYS A 164 -13.49 -13.72 -29.29
CA LYS A 164 -14.22 -12.86 -30.22
C LYS A 164 -14.93 -11.71 -29.51
N ALA A 165 -15.50 -11.95 -28.33
CA ALA A 165 -16.09 -10.90 -27.50
C ALA A 165 -15.04 -9.88 -27.02
N ILE A 166 -13.81 -10.31 -26.73
CA ILE A 166 -12.69 -9.40 -26.42
C ILE A 166 -12.34 -8.54 -27.64
N GLU A 167 -12.30 -9.11 -28.85
CA GLU A 167 -12.08 -8.35 -30.09
C GLU A 167 -13.15 -7.28 -30.30
N LEU A 168 -14.42 -7.63 -30.11
CA LEU A 168 -15.55 -6.72 -30.27
C LEU A 168 -15.59 -5.62 -29.19
N ASN A 169 -14.99 -5.85 -28.03
CA ASN A 169 -14.87 -4.82 -26.99
C ASN A 169 -13.90 -3.69 -27.39
N GLY A 170 -12.94 -3.95 -28.28
CA GLY A 170 -12.06 -2.95 -28.89
C GLY A 170 -10.95 -2.40 -27.99
N GLU A 171 -10.98 -2.64 -26.68
CA GLU A 171 -10.00 -2.10 -25.73
C GLU A 171 -8.83 -3.07 -25.53
N ALA A 172 -7.60 -2.60 -25.83
CA ALA A 172 -6.35 -3.33 -25.62
C ALA A 172 -6.42 -4.83 -26.05
N VAL A 173 -7.05 -5.09 -27.20
CA VAL A 173 -7.49 -6.43 -27.66
C VAL A 173 -6.38 -7.47 -27.55
N ALA A 174 -5.20 -7.19 -28.13
CA ALA A 174 -4.07 -8.13 -28.13
C ALA A 174 -3.62 -8.51 -26.70
N MET A 175 -3.57 -7.53 -25.79
CA MET A 175 -3.21 -7.76 -24.39
C MET A 175 -4.28 -8.59 -23.68
N ASN A 176 -5.56 -8.29 -23.88
CA ASN A 176 -6.66 -9.01 -23.22
C ASN A 176 -6.79 -10.45 -23.70
N ILE A 177 -6.61 -10.72 -24.99
CA ILE A 177 -6.54 -12.09 -25.54
C ILE A 177 -5.32 -12.82 -24.95
N ALA A 178 -4.14 -12.19 -24.94
CA ALA A 178 -2.95 -12.79 -24.35
C ALA A 178 -3.16 -13.09 -22.85
N ALA A 179 -3.78 -12.17 -22.10
CA ALA A 179 -4.09 -12.36 -20.69
C ALA A 179 -5.04 -13.55 -20.47
N PHE A 180 -6.12 -13.65 -21.26
CA PHE A 180 -7.03 -14.80 -21.23
C PHE A 180 -6.30 -16.12 -21.48
N ARG A 181 -5.46 -16.19 -22.52
CA ARG A 181 -4.67 -17.38 -22.84
C ARG A 181 -3.65 -17.74 -21.76
N TRP A 182 -2.97 -16.75 -21.18
CA TRP A 182 -2.06 -16.96 -20.05
C TRP A 182 -2.78 -17.43 -18.79
N GLY A 183 -4.01 -16.93 -18.54
CA GLY A 183 -4.89 -17.43 -17.50
C GLY A 183 -5.19 -18.92 -17.65
N ARG A 184 -5.54 -19.34 -18.86
CA ARG A 184 -5.76 -20.77 -19.19
C ARG A 184 -4.49 -21.58 -18.95
N ARG A 185 -3.33 -21.08 -19.41
CA ARG A 185 -2.04 -21.74 -19.17
C ARG A 185 -1.72 -21.87 -17.69
N ALA A 186 -2.05 -20.88 -16.87
CA ALA A 186 -1.79 -20.90 -15.43
C ALA A 186 -2.67 -21.90 -14.68
N ALA A 187 -3.89 -22.15 -15.14
CA ALA A 187 -4.74 -23.21 -14.57
C ALA A 187 -4.22 -24.61 -14.92
N HIS A 188 -3.70 -24.79 -16.14
CA HIS A 188 -3.14 -26.08 -16.57
C HIS A 188 -1.71 -26.32 -16.05
N GLN A 189 -0.88 -25.28 -15.96
CA GLN A 189 0.53 -25.35 -15.55
C GLN A 189 0.89 -24.21 -14.58
N PRO A 190 0.36 -24.24 -13.34
CA PRO A 190 0.54 -23.15 -12.39
C PRO A 190 2.01 -22.92 -12.04
N ASP A 191 2.79 -23.98 -11.86
CA ASP A 191 4.19 -23.86 -11.44
C ASP A 191 5.09 -23.25 -12.52
N PHE A 192 4.83 -23.56 -13.79
CA PHE A 192 5.53 -22.95 -14.92
C PHE A 192 5.31 -21.44 -14.95
N VAL A 193 4.06 -21.00 -14.84
CA VAL A 193 3.72 -19.57 -14.86
C VAL A 193 4.30 -18.86 -13.63
N ARG A 194 4.21 -19.47 -12.44
CA ARG A 194 4.82 -18.93 -11.21
C ARG A 194 6.34 -18.81 -11.34
N GLY A 195 7.00 -19.79 -11.95
CA GLY A 195 8.43 -19.76 -12.23
C GLY A 195 8.84 -18.61 -13.15
N LEU A 196 8.08 -18.38 -14.23
CA LEU A 196 8.32 -17.27 -15.16
C LEU A 196 8.18 -15.90 -14.48
N VAL A 197 7.15 -15.73 -13.65
CA VAL A 197 6.90 -14.51 -12.86
C VAL A 197 7.98 -14.28 -11.80
N ALA A 198 8.49 -15.35 -11.19
CA ALA A 198 9.58 -15.26 -10.21
C ALA A 198 10.91 -14.80 -10.85
N GLN A 199 11.18 -15.14 -12.11
CA GLN A 199 12.38 -14.73 -12.84
C GLN A 199 12.31 -13.27 -13.31
N THR A 200 11.16 -12.85 -13.84
CA THR A 200 10.90 -11.48 -14.29
C THR A 200 10.71 -10.50 -13.14
N GLY A 201 10.23 -10.98 -11.99
CA GLY A 201 9.92 -10.19 -10.81
C GLY A 201 10.94 -10.27 -9.67
N LYS A 202 12.22 -10.55 -9.93
CA LYS A 202 13.29 -10.32 -8.93
C LYS A 202 13.68 -8.82 -8.92
N PRO A 203 13.18 -7.98 -7.99
CA PRO A 203 14.12 -7.06 -7.37
C PRO A 203 15.13 -7.95 -6.65
N ALA A 204 16.43 -7.65 -6.78
CA ALA A 204 17.47 -8.36 -6.04
C ALA A 204 16.98 -8.57 -4.61
N SER A 205 16.99 -9.84 -4.14
CA SER A 205 16.78 -10.15 -2.72
C SER A 205 17.75 -9.26 -1.98
N LYS A 206 17.24 -8.19 -1.36
CA LYS A 206 18.07 -7.32 -0.56
C LYS A 206 18.57 -8.22 0.57
N PRO A 207 19.89 -8.28 0.80
CA PRO A 207 20.44 -8.96 1.97
C PRO A 207 19.70 -8.50 3.23
N ALA A 208 19.66 -9.35 4.26
CA ALA A 208 19.19 -8.92 5.57
C ALA A 208 19.96 -7.64 5.95
N GLU A 209 19.27 -6.49 5.98
CA GLU A 209 19.91 -5.19 6.22
C GLU A 209 20.38 -5.16 7.66
N THR A 210 21.68 -5.04 7.87
CA THR A 210 22.24 -4.82 9.22
C THR A 210 21.87 -3.42 9.71
N LEU A 211 21.95 -3.17 11.01
CA LEU A 211 21.70 -1.83 11.55
C LEU A 211 22.65 -0.77 10.93
N ASP A 212 23.88 -1.15 10.60
CA ASP A 212 24.84 -0.27 9.95
C ASP A 212 24.45 0.04 8.50
N ASP A 213 23.94 -0.94 7.75
CA ASP A 213 23.39 -0.70 6.41
C ASP A 213 22.21 0.28 6.46
N VAL A 214 21.35 0.12 7.46
CA VAL A 214 20.20 1.01 7.67
C VAL A 214 20.65 2.44 7.96
N ILE A 215 21.67 2.63 8.81
CA ILE A 215 22.21 3.96 9.13
C ILE A 215 22.91 4.56 7.91
N ALA A 216 23.77 3.80 7.22
CA ALA A 216 24.50 4.26 6.04
C ALA A 216 23.54 4.73 4.94
N ARG A 217 22.47 3.96 4.67
CA ARG A 217 21.44 4.35 3.71
C ARG A 217 20.73 5.64 4.12
N ARG A 218 20.43 5.82 5.40
CA ARG A 218 19.77 7.03 5.91
C ARG A 218 20.70 8.26 5.85
N VAL A 219 22.00 8.08 6.10
CA VAL A 219 23.01 9.12 5.91
C VAL A 219 23.08 9.54 4.43
N ALA A 220 23.14 8.57 3.51
CA ALA A 220 23.12 8.85 2.08
C ALA A 220 21.84 9.59 1.66
N PHE A 221 20.68 9.14 2.16
CA PHE A 221 19.40 9.80 1.92
C PHE A 221 19.40 11.24 2.44
N LEU A 222 19.81 11.47 3.70
CA LEU A 222 19.81 12.80 4.30
C LEU A 222 20.81 13.75 3.62
N THR A 223 21.89 13.21 3.06
CA THR A 223 22.85 13.96 2.26
C THR A 223 22.20 14.47 0.97
N ALA A 224 21.46 13.61 0.27
CA ALA A 224 20.70 14.00 -0.92
C ALA A 224 19.54 14.96 -0.57
N TYR A 225 18.84 14.68 0.54
CA TYR A 225 17.69 15.43 1.05
C TYR A 225 18.03 16.88 1.39
N GLN A 226 19.15 17.11 2.10
CA GLN A 226 19.59 18.46 2.49
C GLN A 226 21.06 18.67 2.10
N ASN A 227 21.99 18.09 2.87
CA ASN A 227 23.43 18.16 2.65
C ASN A 227 24.18 17.22 3.61
N ALA A 228 25.51 17.11 3.44
CA ALA A 228 26.35 16.25 4.26
C ALA A 228 26.39 16.64 5.75
N ALA A 229 26.25 17.93 6.09
CA ALA A 229 26.23 18.37 7.50
C ALA A 229 24.94 17.90 8.22
N TYR A 230 23.81 17.93 7.52
CA TYR A 230 22.54 17.43 8.03
C TYR A 230 22.56 15.91 8.25
N ALA A 231 23.21 15.18 7.34
CA ALA A 231 23.40 13.74 7.48
C ALA A 231 24.37 13.38 8.63
N ARG A 232 25.42 14.18 8.86
CA ARG A 232 26.32 14.02 10.02
C ARG A 232 25.59 14.19 11.33
N ARG A 233 24.75 15.22 11.47
CA ARG A 233 23.89 15.41 12.66
C ARG A 233 23.10 14.15 12.98
N TYR A 234 22.49 13.50 11.98
CA TYR A 234 21.80 12.22 12.18
C TYR A 234 22.74 11.13 12.68
N ALA A 235 23.89 10.93 12.01
CA ALA A 235 24.87 9.91 12.38
C ALA A 235 25.39 10.11 13.81
N ASP A 236 25.72 11.34 14.19
CA ASP A 236 26.28 11.69 15.50
C ASP A 236 25.28 11.40 16.63
N ARG A 237 24.00 11.77 16.44
CA ARG A 237 22.94 11.49 17.43
C ARG A 237 22.70 9.99 17.61
N VAL A 238 22.70 9.22 16.52
CA VAL A 238 22.55 7.76 16.58
C VAL A 238 23.78 7.11 17.22
N ALA A 239 24.99 7.58 16.91
CA ALA A 239 26.23 7.09 17.50
C ALA A 239 26.28 7.34 19.02
N MET A 240 25.82 8.51 19.47
CA MET A 240 25.71 8.83 20.90
C MET A 240 24.81 7.83 21.64
N VAL A 241 23.62 7.56 21.11
CA VAL A 241 22.68 6.58 21.71
C VAL A 241 23.27 5.18 21.70
N ARG A 242 23.92 4.78 20.59
CA ARG A 242 24.59 3.48 20.47
C ARG A 242 25.70 3.31 21.50
N ALA A 243 26.51 4.34 21.73
CA ALA A 243 27.58 4.30 22.73
C ALA A 243 27.01 4.15 24.15
N ALA A 244 25.94 4.88 24.48
CA ALA A 244 25.26 4.75 25.76
C ALA A 244 24.64 3.36 25.93
N GLU A 245 24.01 2.80 24.89
CA GLU A 245 23.38 1.47 24.91
C GLU A 245 24.42 0.37 25.08
N ALA A 246 25.52 0.41 24.32
CA ALA A 246 26.60 -0.55 24.45
C ALA A 246 27.25 -0.53 25.85
N LYS A 247 27.34 0.63 26.50
CA LYS A 247 27.83 0.77 27.88
C LYS A 247 26.85 0.20 28.90
N ALA A 248 25.55 0.41 28.70
CA ALA A 248 24.51 -0.04 29.64
C ALA A 248 24.23 -1.53 29.51
N VAL A 249 24.06 -2.04 28.29
CA VAL A 249 23.74 -3.45 27.99
C VAL A 249 24.50 -3.88 26.72
N PRO A 250 25.69 -4.49 26.86
CA PRO A 250 26.45 -5.00 25.74
C PRO A 250 25.63 -5.96 24.87
N GLY A 251 25.65 -5.76 23.55
CA GLY A 251 24.91 -6.58 22.59
C GLY A 251 23.46 -6.16 22.33
N SER A 252 22.90 -5.20 23.09
CA SER A 252 21.58 -4.63 22.78
C SER A 252 21.66 -3.60 21.64
N THR A 253 20.69 -3.64 20.73
CA THR A 253 20.49 -2.65 19.66
C THR A 253 19.11 -1.98 19.68
N ALA A 254 18.24 -2.36 20.62
CA ALA A 254 16.83 -1.99 20.64
C ALA A 254 16.62 -0.46 20.67
N VAL A 255 17.36 0.25 21.53
CA VAL A 255 17.23 1.70 21.67
C VAL A 255 17.81 2.40 20.45
N THR A 256 18.98 1.93 19.98
CA THR A 256 19.65 2.46 18.79
C THR A 256 18.80 2.29 17.53
N GLU A 257 18.14 1.14 17.35
CA GLU A 257 17.22 0.88 16.24
C GLU A 257 16.01 1.82 16.25
N ALA A 258 15.40 1.98 17.43
CA ALA A 258 14.27 2.90 17.62
C ALA A 258 14.69 4.35 17.34
N ALA A 259 15.83 4.79 17.88
CA ALA A 259 16.38 6.12 17.66
C ALA A 259 16.71 6.37 16.19
N ALA A 260 17.42 5.43 15.55
CA ALA A 260 17.80 5.52 14.14
C ALA A 260 16.55 5.66 13.24
N ARG A 261 15.48 4.90 13.53
CA ARG A 261 14.23 4.92 12.76
C ARG A 261 13.48 6.23 12.94
N ASN A 262 13.27 6.65 14.18
CA ASN A 262 12.38 7.77 14.48
C ASN A 262 13.05 9.13 14.32
N LEU A 263 14.36 9.24 14.57
CA LEU A 263 15.12 10.44 14.23
C LEU A 263 15.07 10.71 12.72
N PHE A 264 15.31 9.66 11.92
CA PHE A 264 15.22 9.79 10.46
C PHE A 264 13.82 10.21 10.00
N LYS A 265 12.76 9.65 10.59
CA LYS A 265 11.38 10.04 10.30
C LYS A 265 11.13 11.53 10.55
N LEU A 266 11.69 12.09 11.62
CA LEU A 266 11.51 13.50 11.97
C LEU A 266 12.42 14.43 11.16
N MET A 267 13.57 13.95 10.70
CA MET A 267 14.50 14.72 9.87
C MET A 267 14.14 14.72 8.38
N ALA A 268 13.60 13.62 7.86
CA ALA A 268 13.23 13.46 6.46
C ALA A 268 11.73 13.70 6.22
N ILE A 269 11.25 14.90 6.56
CA ILE A 269 9.87 15.29 6.28
C ILE A 269 9.64 15.46 4.77
N LYS A 270 8.49 15.01 4.28
CA LYS A 270 8.04 15.26 2.90
C LYS A 270 7.52 16.68 2.77
N ASP A 271 8.44 17.63 2.77
CA ASP A 271 8.15 19.03 2.54
C ASP A 271 8.13 19.39 1.05
N GLU A 272 7.87 20.65 0.77
CA GLU A 272 7.73 21.17 -0.59
C GLU A 272 9.02 20.99 -1.40
N TYR A 273 10.19 21.17 -0.77
CA TYR A 273 11.50 20.97 -1.40
C TYR A 273 11.75 19.49 -1.72
N GLU A 274 11.39 18.57 -0.82
CA GLU A 274 11.56 17.13 -1.04
C GLU A 274 10.59 16.59 -2.09
N VAL A 275 9.33 17.04 -2.08
CA VAL A 275 8.38 16.70 -3.14
C VAL A 275 8.93 17.14 -4.50
N ALA A 276 9.46 18.36 -4.57
CA ALA A 276 10.08 18.88 -5.78
C ALA A 276 11.29 18.04 -6.22
N ARG A 277 12.15 17.61 -5.28
CA ARG A 277 13.29 16.72 -5.55
C ARG A 277 12.83 15.38 -6.12
N LEU A 278 11.80 14.75 -5.55
CA LEU A 278 11.28 13.46 -6.01
C LEU A 278 10.70 13.51 -7.43
N TYR A 279 10.13 14.65 -7.85
CA TYR A 279 9.71 14.84 -9.24
C TYR A 279 10.89 15.07 -10.20
N THR A 280 12.05 15.48 -9.70
CA THR A 280 13.15 16.01 -10.52
C THR A 280 14.45 15.21 -10.43
N ASP A 281 14.53 14.21 -9.56
CA ASP A 281 15.70 13.32 -9.42
C ASP A 281 15.81 12.22 -10.49
N GLY A 282 14.89 12.22 -11.46
CA GLY A 282 14.86 11.30 -12.60
C GLY A 282 14.06 10.02 -12.35
N THR A 283 13.76 9.68 -11.08
CA THR A 283 12.96 8.49 -10.75
C THR A 283 11.55 8.59 -11.33
N PHE A 284 10.89 9.74 -11.14
CA PHE A 284 9.57 10.01 -11.71
C PHE A 284 9.52 9.87 -13.23
N ALA A 285 10.52 10.41 -13.94
CA ALA A 285 10.59 10.30 -15.40
C ALA A 285 10.80 8.86 -15.87
N THR A 286 11.63 8.11 -15.15
CA THR A 286 11.88 6.68 -15.42
C THR A 286 10.61 5.86 -15.20
N ASP A 287 9.88 6.10 -14.11
CA ASP A 287 8.64 5.39 -13.80
C ASP A 287 7.54 5.74 -14.80
N LEU A 288 7.48 7.00 -15.25
CA LEU A 288 6.55 7.43 -16.29
C LEU A 288 6.82 6.71 -17.61
N ALA A 289 8.09 6.61 -18.04
CA ALA A 289 8.49 5.92 -19.26
C ALA A 289 8.27 4.39 -19.18
N LYS A 290 8.33 3.80 -17.98
CA LYS A 290 7.99 2.39 -17.76
C LYS A 290 6.49 2.12 -17.86
N GLN A 291 5.66 3.05 -17.38
CA GLN A 291 4.21 2.86 -17.29
C GLN A 291 3.47 3.24 -18.58
N PHE A 292 3.97 4.23 -19.32
CA PHE A 292 3.30 4.79 -20.49
C PHE A 292 4.21 4.75 -21.72
N GLN A 293 3.70 4.24 -22.85
CA GLN A 293 4.40 4.30 -24.14
C GLN A 293 4.48 5.74 -24.66
N SER A 294 3.43 6.54 -24.44
CA SER A 294 3.36 7.96 -24.77
C SER A 294 2.35 8.69 -23.88
N TYR A 295 2.49 10.00 -23.72
CA TYR A 295 1.54 10.88 -23.02
C TYR A 295 1.54 12.28 -23.64
N ASP A 296 0.38 12.94 -23.67
CA ASP A 296 0.25 14.27 -24.29
C ASP A 296 0.75 15.40 -23.40
N LYS A 297 0.31 15.46 -22.14
CA LYS A 297 0.67 16.51 -21.18
C LYS A 297 0.62 16.01 -19.74
N LEU A 298 1.43 16.64 -18.89
CA LEU A 298 1.38 16.45 -17.45
C LEU A 298 0.61 17.59 -16.78
N GLU A 299 -0.31 17.23 -15.91
CA GLU A 299 -1.13 18.14 -15.12
C GLU A 299 -1.04 17.78 -13.64
N PHE A 300 -0.72 18.77 -12.80
CA PHE A 300 -0.44 18.59 -11.38
C PHE A 300 -1.54 19.24 -10.54
N HIS A 301 -2.20 18.45 -9.71
CA HIS A 301 -3.22 18.93 -8.78
C HIS A 301 -2.63 19.16 -7.39
N LEU A 302 -2.28 20.41 -7.09
CA LEU A 302 -1.60 20.79 -5.85
C LEU A 302 -2.47 21.75 -5.03
N ALA A 303 -2.25 21.80 -3.73
CA ALA A 303 -2.82 22.82 -2.84
C ALA A 303 -1.66 23.56 -2.13
N PRO A 304 -0.94 24.45 -2.84
CA PRO A 304 0.21 25.14 -2.26
C PRO A 304 -0.18 25.99 -1.05
N PRO A 305 0.47 25.80 0.12
CA PRO A 305 0.14 26.57 1.33
C PRO A 305 0.23 28.09 1.14
N ILE A 306 1.16 28.55 0.30
CA ILE A 306 1.37 29.97 -0.03
C ILE A 306 0.10 30.63 -0.59
N LEU A 307 -0.72 29.90 -1.33
CA LEU A 307 -1.94 30.45 -1.93
C LEU A 307 -3.07 30.62 -0.89
N GLY A 308 -2.99 29.94 0.26
CA GLY A 308 -3.95 30.04 1.36
C GLY A 308 -5.40 29.68 1.00
N ARG A 309 -5.66 29.16 -0.22
CA ARG A 309 -7.01 28.95 -0.75
C ARG A 309 -7.71 27.84 0.03
N ARG A 310 -8.87 28.15 0.61
CA ARG A 310 -9.74 27.18 1.28
C ARG A 310 -11.04 27.00 0.49
N GLY A 311 -11.57 25.79 0.52
CA GLY A 311 -12.91 25.47 0.01
C GLY A 311 -14.00 25.83 1.01
N ASN A 312 -15.25 25.63 0.62
CA ASN A 312 -16.43 25.91 1.46
C ASN A 312 -16.48 25.05 2.72
N ASP A 313 -15.75 23.92 2.75
CA ASP A 313 -15.58 23.04 3.91
C ASP A 313 -14.37 23.42 4.79
N GLY A 314 -13.74 24.57 4.54
CA GLY A 314 -12.58 25.07 5.27
C GLY A 314 -11.25 24.39 4.93
N LYS A 315 -11.23 23.40 4.02
CA LYS A 315 -10.02 22.63 3.67
C LYS A 315 -9.23 23.26 2.52
N PRO A 316 -7.92 22.98 2.39
CA PRO A 316 -7.11 23.46 1.29
C PRO A 316 -7.69 23.09 -0.09
N ARG A 317 -7.92 24.10 -0.94
CA ARG A 317 -8.49 23.90 -2.28
C ARG A 317 -7.40 23.52 -3.26
N LYS A 318 -7.54 22.34 -3.89
CA LYS A 318 -6.66 21.90 -4.98
C LYS A 318 -6.82 22.81 -6.19
N SER A 319 -5.69 23.23 -6.75
CA SER A 319 -5.58 23.98 -8.00
C SER A 319 -4.83 23.13 -9.02
N SER A 320 -5.14 23.32 -10.29
CA SER A 320 -4.45 22.61 -11.37
C SER A 320 -3.30 23.45 -11.91
N PHE A 321 -2.17 22.79 -12.17
CA PHE A 321 -0.96 23.37 -12.73
C PHE A 321 -0.50 22.55 -13.92
N GLY A 322 -0.27 23.20 -15.06
CA GLY A 322 0.17 22.53 -16.28
C GLY A 322 1.65 22.11 -16.26
N PRO A 323 2.20 21.68 -17.42
CA PRO A 323 3.55 21.12 -17.53
C PRO A 323 4.68 22.03 -17.04
N TRP A 324 4.46 23.36 -17.03
CA TRP A 324 5.43 24.33 -16.53
C TRP A 324 5.82 24.08 -15.07
N MET A 325 4.96 23.43 -14.28
CA MET A 325 5.22 23.10 -12.88
C MET A 325 6.48 22.23 -12.71
N MET A 326 6.86 21.43 -13.72
CA MET A 326 8.12 20.69 -13.67
C MET A 326 9.35 21.60 -13.61
N LYS A 327 9.31 22.75 -14.27
CA LYS A 327 10.38 23.77 -14.14
C LYS A 327 10.35 24.39 -12.74
N GLY A 328 9.15 24.64 -12.20
CA GLY A 328 8.95 25.10 -10.83
C GLY A 328 9.54 24.13 -9.80
N PHE A 329 9.28 22.82 -9.94
CA PHE A 329 9.89 21.81 -9.08
C PHE A 329 11.41 21.77 -9.20
N ARG A 330 12.00 21.95 -10.39
CA ARG A 330 13.47 21.99 -10.51
C ARG A 330 14.07 23.17 -9.74
N LEU A 331 13.47 24.35 -9.88
CA LEU A 331 13.89 25.53 -9.13
C LEU A 331 13.73 25.32 -7.62
N LEU A 332 12.57 24.82 -7.20
CA LEU A 332 12.29 24.58 -5.79
C LEU A 332 13.23 23.53 -5.20
N ALA A 333 13.54 22.44 -5.91
CA ALA A 333 14.49 21.43 -5.49
C ALA A 333 15.92 22.00 -5.32
N ALA A 334 16.33 22.93 -6.19
CA ALA A 334 17.60 23.64 -6.06
C ALA A 334 17.63 24.59 -4.84
N MET A 335 16.48 25.12 -4.45
CA MET A 335 16.32 26.01 -3.29
C MET A 335 16.24 25.27 -1.93
N LYS A 336 16.49 23.96 -1.88
CA LYS A 336 16.50 23.18 -0.61
C LYS A 336 17.41 23.76 0.48
N GLY A 337 18.44 24.52 0.09
CA GLY A 337 19.32 25.22 1.04
C GLY A 337 18.60 26.28 1.89
N LEU A 338 17.45 26.79 1.44
CA LEU A 338 16.64 27.74 2.19
C LEU A 338 15.89 27.08 3.34
N ARG A 339 15.72 25.76 3.35
CA ARG A 339 15.00 24.99 4.38
C ARG A 339 15.49 25.38 5.77
N GLY A 340 14.56 25.81 6.62
CA GLY A 340 14.84 26.20 8.01
C GLY A 340 15.54 27.55 8.20
N THR A 341 15.85 28.29 7.13
CA THR A 341 16.40 29.65 7.19
C THR A 341 15.28 30.70 7.31
N ALA A 342 15.62 31.98 7.53
CA ALA A 342 14.65 33.08 7.52
C ALA A 342 13.96 33.27 6.15
N PHE A 343 14.58 32.79 5.07
CA PHE A 343 14.03 32.84 3.71
C PHE A 343 13.13 31.63 3.38
N ASP A 344 12.91 30.72 4.33
CA ASP A 344 12.00 29.59 4.16
C ASP A 344 10.53 30.02 4.25
N LEU A 345 9.95 30.43 3.13
CA LEU A 345 8.55 30.88 3.06
C LEU A 345 7.57 29.80 3.56
N PHE A 346 7.85 28.52 3.33
CA PHE A 346 7.02 27.41 3.79
C PHE A 346 7.19 27.15 5.29
N GLY A 347 8.39 27.44 5.82
CA GLY A 347 8.76 27.24 7.22
C GLY A 347 7.94 28.05 8.23
N TYR A 348 7.27 29.12 7.80
CA TYR A 348 6.42 29.96 8.65
C TYR A 348 5.05 29.34 8.98
N THR A 349 4.63 28.31 8.25
CA THR A 349 3.35 27.63 8.51
C THR A 349 3.32 26.97 9.89
N ALA A 350 2.13 26.87 10.50
CA ALA A 350 1.96 26.23 11.80
C ALA A 350 2.45 24.77 11.80
N GLU A 351 2.22 24.04 10.71
CA GLU A 351 2.67 22.65 10.54
C GLU A 351 4.20 22.55 10.57
N ARG A 352 4.91 23.38 9.79
CA ARG A 352 6.39 23.38 9.80
C ARG A 352 6.99 23.83 11.13
N ARG A 353 6.33 24.74 11.86
CA ARG A 353 6.76 25.11 13.21
C ARG A 353 6.66 23.93 14.18
N ILE A 354 5.54 23.21 14.14
CA ILE A 354 5.33 22.01 14.97
C ILE A 354 6.35 20.93 14.62
N GLU A 355 6.59 20.66 13.34
CA GLU A 355 7.59 19.64 12.94
C GLU A 355 9.00 19.96 13.41
N ARG A 356 9.44 21.23 13.29
CA ARG A 356 10.74 21.67 13.81
C ARG A 356 10.81 21.58 15.33
N GLN A 357 9.71 21.89 16.02
CA GLN A 357 9.62 21.75 17.47
C GLN A 357 9.71 20.28 17.88
N SER A 358 8.97 19.38 17.23
CA SER A 358 9.01 17.94 17.51
C SER A 358 10.39 17.34 17.28
N LEU A 359 11.13 17.78 16.26
CA LEU A 359 12.52 17.34 16.05
C LEU A 359 13.42 17.76 17.22
N ARG A 360 13.32 19.02 17.68
CA ARG A 360 14.10 19.50 18.84
C ARG A 360 13.75 18.77 20.13
N GLU A 361 12.46 18.57 20.39
CA GLU A 361 11.98 17.82 21.55
C GLU A 361 12.49 16.38 21.54
N TYR A 362 12.45 15.73 20.37
CA TYR A 362 12.95 14.37 20.22
C TYR A 362 14.47 14.28 20.38
N GLU A 363 15.22 15.26 19.88
CA GLU A 363 16.65 15.31 20.16
C GLU A 363 16.93 15.46 21.65
N ALA A 364 16.20 16.31 22.37
CA ALA A 364 16.32 16.41 23.83
C ALA A 364 15.95 15.09 24.54
N ASP A 365 14.95 14.35 24.02
CA ASP A 365 14.62 13.01 24.52
C ASP A 365 15.77 12.03 24.33
N LEU A 366 16.48 12.09 23.20
CA LEU A 366 17.65 11.25 22.97
C LEU A 366 18.81 11.59 23.94
N ASP A 367 18.97 12.86 24.32
CA ASP A 367 19.94 13.26 25.36
C ASP A 367 19.54 12.67 26.73
N LEU A 368 18.26 12.78 27.08
CA LEU A 368 17.72 12.20 28.32
C LEU A 368 17.91 10.68 28.34
N ILE A 369 17.61 10.00 27.24
CA ILE A 369 17.79 8.55 27.09
C ILE A 369 19.26 8.20 27.29
N ALA A 370 20.18 8.86 26.59
CA ALA A 370 21.61 8.57 26.69
C ALA A 370 22.16 8.78 28.11
N ALA A 371 21.66 9.78 28.84
CA ALA A 371 22.06 10.05 30.23
C ALA A 371 21.46 9.05 31.24
N ALA A 372 20.23 8.58 31.01
CA ALA A 372 19.51 7.74 31.97
C ALA A 372 19.68 6.24 31.73
N LEU A 373 20.31 5.82 30.64
CA LEU A 373 20.34 4.43 30.20
C LEU A 373 21.09 3.51 31.18
N ALA A 374 20.44 2.41 31.53
CA ALA A 374 20.92 1.37 32.44
C ALA A 374 20.21 0.05 32.11
N PRO A 375 20.72 -1.13 32.55
CA PRO A 375 20.10 -2.43 32.26
C PRO A 375 18.58 -2.50 32.48
N GLY A 376 18.08 -1.95 33.59
CA GLY A 376 16.64 -1.94 33.90
C GLY A 376 15.80 -0.87 33.17
N ARG A 377 16.40 -0.05 32.31
CA ARG A 377 15.73 1.09 31.65
C ARG A 377 15.63 0.96 30.13
N VAL A 378 16.18 -0.10 29.54
CA VAL A 378 16.20 -0.31 28.08
C VAL A 378 14.79 -0.30 27.48
N GLU A 379 13.83 -0.96 28.12
CA GLU A 379 12.44 -1.01 27.62
C GLU A 379 11.78 0.39 27.63
N ALA A 380 11.93 1.14 28.72
CA ALA A 380 11.39 2.50 28.83
C ALA A 380 12.07 3.46 27.84
N ALA A 381 13.39 3.35 27.68
CA ALA A 381 14.16 4.13 26.70
C ALA A 381 13.73 3.81 25.25
N THR A 382 13.54 2.53 24.92
CA THR A 382 13.09 2.08 23.60
C THR A 382 11.68 2.60 23.31
N ALA A 383 10.78 2.53 24.30
CA ALA A 383 9.42 3.05 24.17
C ALA A 383 9.43 4.57 23.94
N LEU A 384 10.21 5.33 24.72
CA LEU A 384 10.35 6.79 24.54
C LEU A 384 10.94 7.14 23.16
N ALA A 385 12.00 6.45 22.74
CA ALA A 385 12.59 6.59 21.40
C ALA A 385 11.60 6.25 20.28
N SER A 386 10.56 5.46 20.56
CA SER A 386 9.55 5.03 19.60
C SER A 386 8.34 5.95 19.49
N VAL A 387 8.19 6.95 20.37
CA VAL A 387 7.03 7.87 20.37
C VAL A 387 6.75 8.53 19.02
N PRO A 388 7.73 8.99 18.22
CA PRO A 388 7.44 9.59 16.92
C PRO A 388 6.73 8.63 15.94
N ALA A 389 6.76 7.32 16.16
CA ALA A 389 5.99 6.35 15.38
C ALA A 389 4.47 6.55 15.49
N LEU A 390 4.00 7.13 16.60
CA LEU A 390 2.59 7.45 16.85
C LEU A 390 2.10 8.65 16.03
N ILE A 391 3.00 9.55 15.62
CA ILE A 391 2.65 10.73 14.82
C ILE A 391 2.44 10.29 13.37
N ARG A 392 1.19 10.20 12.92
CA ARG A 392 0.81 9.74 11.57
C ARG A 392 -0.21 10.66 10.91
N GLY A 393 -0.37 10.52 9.59
CA GLY A 393 -1.31 11.31 8.79
C GLY A 393 -0.78 12.69 8.39
N TYR A 394 -1.68 13.52 7.87
CA TYR A 394 -1.39 14.87 7.35
C TYR A 394 -2.39 15.89 7.90
N GLY A 395 -1.99 17.16 8.02
CA GLY A 395 -2.87 18.25 8.48
C GLY A 395 -3.52 17.95 9.84
N HIS A 396 -4.84 18.07 9.93
CA HIS A 396 -5.60 17.87 11.18
C HIS A 396 -5.44 16.47 11.79
N VAL A 397 -5.30 15.41 10.97
CA VAL A 397 -5.08 14.04 11.48
C VAL A 397 -3.72 13.94 12.17
N ARG A 398 -2.70 14.61 11.61
CA ARG A 398 -1.37 14.66 12.20
C ARG A 398 -1.36 15.45 13.50
N GLN A 399 -2.06 16.59 13.54
CA GLN A 399 -2.18 17.41 14.75
C GLN A 399 -2.81 16.62 15.91
N ALA A 400 -3.91 15.91 15.66
CA ALA A 400 -4.54 15.05 16.67
C ALA A 400 -3.61 13.91 17.13
N SER A 401 -2.88 13.30 16.20
CA SER A 401 -1.92 12.22 16.51
C SER A 401 -0.72 12.75 17.31
N ALA A 402 -0.24 13.95 17.00
CA ALA A 402 0.84 14.62 17.72
C ALA A 402 0.45 14.95 19.16
N ALA A 403 -0.78 15.41 19.40
CA ALA A 403 -1.28 15.65 20.75
C ALA A 403 -1.31 14.37 21.60
N LYS A 404 -1.77 13.25 21.03
CA LYS A 404 -1.73 11.93 21.70
C LYS A 404 -0.30 11.48 21.99
N ALA A 405 0.60 11.65 21.01
CA ALA A 405 2.01 11.31 21.18
C ALA A 405 2.67 12.15 22.28
N GLY A 406 2.29 13.42 22.44
CA GLY A 406 2.77 14.28 23.53
C GLY A 406 2.38 13.77 24.93
N GLY A 407 1.15 13.26 25.08
CA GLY A 407 0.72 12.64 26.33
C GLY A 407 1.51 11.38 26.67
N GLU A 408 1.73 10.51 25.68
CA GLU A 408 2.53 9.29 25.87
C GLU A 408 4.01 9.60 26.13
N ARG A 409 4.56 10.63 25.47
CA ARG A 409 5.91 11.15 25.72
C ARG A 409 6.10 11.51 27.19
N ALA A 410 5.20 12.32 27.75
CA ALA A 410 5.29 12.75 29.15
C ALA A 410 5.31 11.55 30.12
N ARG A 411 4.38 10.60 29.91
CA ARG A 411 4.32 9.36 30.69
C ARG A 411 5.60 8.54 30.61
N LEU A 412 6.20 8.42 29.42
CA LEU A 412 7.42 7.64 29.21
C LEU A 412 8.67 8.31 29.78
N ILE A 413 8.72 9.65 29.77
CA ILE A 413 9.76 10.42 30.47
C ILE A 413 9.71 10.13 31.98
N GLU A 414 8.53 10.20 32.60
CA GLU A 414 8.37 9.86 34.02
C GLU A 414 8.79 8.42 34.33
N ARG A 415 8.40 7.46 33.46
CA ARG A 415 8.78 6.06 33.60
C ARG A 415 10.30 5.87 33.52
N LEU A 416 10.99 6.59 32.63
CA LEU A 416 12.43 6.52 32.48
C LEU A 416 13.18 7.13 33.68
N GLN A 417 12.63 8.20 34.26
CA GLN A 417 13.22 8.92 35.38
C GLN A 417 12.94 8.28 36.74
N ARG A 418 11.94 7.40 36.85
CA ARG A 418 11.66 6.67 38.10
C ARG A 418 12.92 5.95 38.61
N PRO A 419 13.16 5.96 39.93
CA PRO A 419 14.20 5.13 40.53
C PRO A 419 13.94 3.67 40.18
N LEU A 420 14.98 2.94 39.78
CA LEU A 420 14.88 1.49 39.68
C LEU A 420 14.60 0.98 41.10
N ALA A 421 13.53 0.22 41.29
CA ALA A 421 13.28 -0.43 42.56
C ALA A 421 14.52 -1.28 42.89
N SER A 422 15.13 -1.04 44.05
CA SER A 422 16.17 -1.92 44.56
C SER A 422 15.58 -3.32 44.65
N ALA A 423 16.24 -4.29 44.03
CA ALA A 423 15.97 -5.69 44.31
C ALA A 423 16.41 -5.94 45.77
N GLU A 424 15.55 -5.59 46.72
CA GLU A 424 15.64 -6.17 48.06
C GLU A 424 15.36 -7.65 47.86
N LEU A 425 16.44 -8.43 47.85
CA LEU A 425 16.39 -9.84 48.18
C LEU A 425 15.71 -9.93 49.55
N GLN A 426 14.41 -10.19 49.56
CA GLN A 426 13.76 -10.79 50.72
C GLN A 426 14.41 -12.16 50.88
N ALA A 427 15.50 -12.21 51.65
CA ALA A 427 15.97 -13.42 52.27
C ALA A 427 14.80 -13.94 53.11
N ALA A 428 14.26 -15.08 52.71
CA ALA A 428 13.29 -15.81 53.50
C ALA A 428 13.99 -16.30 54.78
N GLU A 429 13.49 -15.85 55.94
CA GLU A 429 13.58 -16.60 57.20
C GLU A 429 12.28 -17.36 57.44
#